data_AF-A0A970ZSS8-F1
#
_entry.id   AF-A0A970ZSS8-F1
#
_cell.length_a   1.000
_cell.length_b   1.000
_cell.length_c   1.000
_cell.angle_alpha   90.00
_cell.angle_beta   90.00
_cell.angle_gamma   90.00
#
_symmetry.space_group_name_H-M   'P 1'
#
loop_
_entity.id
_entity.type
_entity.pdbx_description
1 polymer ?
#
loop_
_entity_poly.entity_id
_entity_poly.type
_entity_poly.pdbx_seq_one_letter_code
_entity_poly.pdbx_strand_id
1 'polypeptide(L)'
;MKLSMSRFIFFTAFLSIFVTHTFAQPTLSVNLEVSQIPQDGIFFGQVSLVSLKNKIQSEGNRFDAVFRDGKKTYPAQIVLEPHFDENHQAMLLISAPSKQQLKGVLELTPAPQPIVSKDDIAVASTKGATWEFSAERGIFPTKLQMTDSETLYTKYTWEDRLHSKKLSSYRLYRKGNGTLQLLSDGPVATIIRGQAHYLGTEVAEPPELGELPKATYDWYFFKNSPLVYVDLHQSASTGFLWDGTHFMEWNFKEKYFSGFLSNGMKAPRPLVDNNERTPSTTGWAALTSDKDAVAMIRDGVTIYDGVSGFGNYIRPREPSVNQVWDGNQRRLSAWLWASTYSSTSQLSSELNRASKIVSSRFAESNAKVVPNDNDLNISSLLSSAQAKDVASASWVRELVHYQGITEIPATWQFAKSGDLGIVLDVQESGAELVSLFDLKTNRELTDASAAPLFSVEMFSPSEGGVIALDASRRWGNVKFENSSTGLSLLFDDSEDVEGVSVEINALANNEDSSWTWSITIGNK
;
A
#
# COMPACT_ATOMS: atom_id res chain seq x y z
N MET A 1 74.68 -18.80 -21.71
CA MET A 1 73.50 -18.59 -22.58
C MET A 1 72.31 -19.19 -21.86
N LYS A 2 71.27 -18.39 -21.60
CA LYS A 2 70.30 -18.53 -20.49
C LYS A 2 69.48 -19.83 -20.53
N LEU A 3 69.54 -20.60 -19.44
CA LEU A 3 68.47 -21.48 -18.96
C LEU A 3 67.63 -20.69 -17.95
N SER A 4 66.30 -20.72 -18.05
CA SER A 4 65.41 -20.40 -16.92
C SER A 4 63.96 -20.83 -17.18
N MET A 5 63.55 -21.83 -16.40
CA MET A 5 62.27 -22.02 -15.71
C MET A 5 60.94 -22.01 -16.49
N SER A 6 60.41 -23.23 -16.57
CA SER A 6 59.00 -23.59 -16.41
C SER A 6 58.24 -22.78 -15.34
N ARG A 7 57.05 -22.29 -15.71
CA ARG A 7 55.90 -22.14 -14.82
C ARG A 7 54.64 -22.55 -15.58
N PHE A 8 54.31 -23.85 -15.50
CA PHE A 8 52.95 -24.32 -15.72
C PHE A 8 52.09 -23.87 -14.53
N ILE A 9 51.18 -22.92 -14.76
CA ILE A 9 50.11 -22.60 -13.81
C ILE A 9 48.97 -23.55 -14.12
N PHE A 10 48.76 -24.53 -13.23
CA PHE A 10 47.53 -25.31 -13.17
C PHE A 10 46.38 -24.38 -12.81
N PHE A 11 45.46 -24.15 -13.74
CA PHE A 11 44.14 -23.60 -13.44
C PHE A 11 43.28 -24.76 -12.92
N THR A 12 43.21 -24.91 -11.61
CA THR A 12 42.21 -25.77 -10.96
C THR A 12 40.87 -25.07 -11.08
N ALA A 13 40.05 -25.50 -12.05
CA ALA A 13 38.66 -25.10 -12.15
C ALA A 13 37.91 -25.63 -10.92
N PHE A 14 37.62 -24.75 -9.96
CA PHE A 14 36.62 -25.03 -8.92
C PHE A 14 35.25 -24.95 -9.59
N LEU A 15 34.78 -26.12 -10.05
CA LEU A 15 33.40 -26.33 -10.45
C LEU A 15 32.56 -26.37 -9.17
N SER A 16 32.17 -25.20 -8.67
CA SER A 16 31.16 -25.09 -7.61
C SER A 16 29.80 -25.43 -8.20
N ILE A 17 29.47 -26.72 -8.20
CA ILE A 17 28.12 -27.23 -8.38
C ILE A 17 27.33 -26.82 -7.12
N PHE A 18 26.66 -25.66 -7.17
CA PHE A 18 25.57 -25.37 -6.25
C PHE A 18 24.30 -26.08 -6.75
N VAL A 19 24.22 -27.39 -6.48
CA VAL A 19 22.95 -28.12 -6.48
C VAL A 19 22.57 -28.34 -5.02
N THR A 20 21.82 -27.39 -4.47
CA THR A 20 20.87 -27.62 -3.38
C THR A 20 19.74 -26.60 -3.49
N HIS A 21 18.90 -26.72 -4.53
CA HIS A 21 17.51 -26.28 -4.37
C HIS A 21 16.76 -27.47 -3.76
N THR A 22 16.94 -27.67 -2.45
CA THR A 22 15.83 -28.24 -1.66
C THR A 22 14.68 -27.27 -1.88
N PHE A 23 13.71 -27.64 -2.72
CA PHE A 23 12.45 -26.92 -2.81
C PHE A 23 11.83 -26.99 -1.42
N ALA A 24 12.02 -25.93 -0.62
CA ALA A 24 11.14 -25.67 0.50
C ALA A 24 9.73 -25.68 -0.10
N GLN A 25 8.87 -26.58 0.40
CA GLN A 25 7.48 -26.53 0.00
C GLN A 25 6.96 -25.13 0.35
N PRO A 26 6.18 -24.48 -0.54
CA PRO A 26 5.55 -23.23 -0.19
C PRO A 26 4.72 -23.47 1.07
N THR A 27 5.01 -22.71 2.13
CA THR A 27 4.33 -22.85 3.42
C THR A 27 2.97 -22.18 3.38
N LEU A 28 2.79 -21.19 2.49
CA LEU A 28 1.55 -20.43 2.34
C LEU A 28 1.10 -20.40 0.89
N SER A 29 -0.21 -20.48 0.68
CA SER A 29 -0.81 -20.31 -0.63
C SER A 29 -2.17 -19.62 -0.52
N VAL A 30 -2.51 -18.87 -1.56
CA VAL A 30 -3.81 -18.21 -1.69
C VAL A 30 -4.25 -18.26 -3.15
N ASN A 31 -5.52 -18.59 -3.40
CA ASN A 31 -6.03 -18.50 -4.76
C ASN A 31 -6.28 -17.04 -5.12
N LEU A 32 -5.91 -16.68 -6.34
CA LEU A 32 -6.03 -15.34 -6.86
C LEU A 32 -6.64 -15.37 -8.25
N GLU A 33 -7.54 -14.43 -8.48
CA GLU A 33 -8.02 -14.07 -9.81
C GLU A 33 -7.55 -12.65 -10.13
N VAL A 34 -6.83 -12.50 -11.24
CA VAL A 34 -6.36 -11.23 -11.79
C VAL A 34 -7.16 -10.96 -13.05
N SER A 35 -8.04 -9.97 -13.01
CA SER A 35 -9.00 -9.68 -14.08
C SER A 35 -8.39 -8.92 -15.26
N GLN A 36 -7.28 -8.19 -15.03
CA GLN A 36 -6.66 -7.36 -16.06
C GLN A 36 -5.14 -7.33 -15.94
N ILE A 37 -4.47 -7.73 -17.01
CA ILE A 37 -3.02 -7.60 -17.19
C ILE A 37 -2.77 -6.57 -18.31
N PRO A 38 -2.00 -5.50 -18.03
CA PRO A 38 -1.61 -4.51 -19.02
C PRO A 38 -0.86 -5.11 -20.22
N GLN A 39 -0.81 -4.37 -21.33
CA GLN A 39 -0.19 -4.83 -22.58
C GLN A 39 1.31 -5.17 -22.47
N ASP A 40 2.00 -4.68 -21.43
CA ASP A 40 3.39 -5.04 -21.18
C ASP A 40 3.56 -6.35 -20.40
N GLY A 41 2.45 -7.04 -20.09
CA GLY A 41 2.46 -8.37 -19.48
C GLY A 41 2.78 -8.38 -18.01
N ILE A 42 2.78 -7.22 -17.33
CA ILE A 42 3.09 -7.12 -15.90
C ILE A 42 1.85 -6.64 -15.16
N PHE A 43 1.27 -7.53 -14.37
CA PHE A 43 0.35 -7.13 -13.31
C PHE A 43 1.14 -6.46 -12.19
N PHE A 44 0.63 -5.33 -11.71
CA PHE A 44 1.16 -4.63 -10.55
C PHE A 44 0.00 -3.93 -9.85
N GLY A 45 -0.30 -4.33 -8.62
CA GLY A 45 -1.40 -3.78 -7.85
C GLY A 45 -1.43 -4.31 -6.43
N GLN A 46 -2.31 -3.71 -5.62
CA GLN A 46 -2.55 -4.15 -4.25
C GLN A 46 -3.34 -5.47 -4.23
N VAL A 47 -3.04 -6.29 -3.22
CA VAL A 47 -3.80 -7.49 -2.87
C VAL A 47 -3.94 -7.57 -1.36
N SER A 48 -5.14 -7.92 -0.91
CA SER A 48 -5.42 -8.23 0.49
C SER A 48 -4.91 -9.64 0.80
N LEU A 49 -3.98 -9.78 1.75
CA LEU A 49 -3.49 -11.07 2.27
C LEU A 49 -4.05 -11.36 3.66
N VAL A 50 -5.19 -10.74 3.97
CA VAL A 50 -5.88 -10.82 5.25
C VAL A 50 -6.11 -12.27 5.69
N SER A 51 -6.40 -13.15 4.73
CA SER A 51 -6.58 -14.59 4.91
C SER A 51 -5.32 -15.31 5.44
N LEU A 52 -4.14 -14.74 5.23
CA LEU A 52 -2.86 -15.30 5.65
C LEU A 52 -2.24 -14.58 6.86
N LYS A 53 -2.94 -13.61 7.49
CA LYS A 53 -2.36 -12.71 8.51
C LYS A 53 -1.60 -13.44 9.62
N ASN A 54 -2.24 -14.43 10.25
CA ASN A 54 -1.69 -15.14 11.41
C ASN A 54 -0.44 -15.94 11.00
N LYS A 55 -0.46 -16.52 9.79
CA LYS A 55 0.66 -17.30 9.28
C LYS A 55 1.82 -16.39 8.88
N ILE A 56 1.54 -15.28 8.20
CA ILE A 56 2.54 -14.27 7.85
C ILE A 56 3.21 -13.72 9.11
N GLN A 57 2.43 -13.38 10.15
CA GLN A 57 2.97 -12.91 11.43
C GLN A 57 3.92 -13.95 12.08
N SER A 58 3.63 -15.24 11.94
CA SER A 58 4.48 -16.30 12.49
C SER A 58 5.73 -16.62 11.66
N GLU A 59 5.69 -16.41 10.34
CA GLU A 59 6.75 -16.83 9.41
C GLU A 59 7.70 -15.68 9.01
N GLY A 60 7.34 -14.43 9.35
CA GLY A 60 8.14 -13.23 9.09
C GLY A 60 7.53 -12.31 8.02
N ASN A 61 8.19 -11.20 7.72
CA ASN A 61 7.64 -10.15 6.86
C ASN A 61 8.21 -10.13 5.41
N ARG A 62 8.92 -11.19 4.98
CA ARG A 62 9.51 -11.30 3.64
C ARG A 62 9.26 -12.68 3.03
N PHE A 63 8.86 -12.69 1.76
CA PHE A 63 8.50 -13.89 1.03
C PHE A 63 9.04 -13.87 -0.39
N ASP A 64 9.54 -15.02 -0.85
CA ASP A 64 9.62 -15.32 -2.27
C ASP A 64 8.23 -15.73 -2.75
N ALA A 65 7.87 -15.30 -3.97
CA ALA A 65 6.54 -15.49 -4.51
C ALA A 65 6.58 -16.12 -5.90
N VAL A 66 5.62 -17.01 -6.16
CA VAL A 66 5.41 -17.62 -7.48
C VAL A 66 3.92 -17.71 -7.74
N PHE A 67 3.48 -17.41 -8.96
CA PHE A 67 2.08 -17.58 -9.36
C PHE A 67 1.92 -18.80 -10.26
N ARG A 68 0.95 -19.67 -9.97
CA ARG A 68 0.63 -20.85 -10.78
C ARG A 68 -0.77 -20.79 -11.38
N ASP A 69 -0.85 -20.90 -12.71
CA ASP A 69 -2.08 -21.07 -13.48
C ASP A 69 -2.08 -22.50 -14.04
N GLY A 70 -2.69 -23.43 -13.29
CA GLY A 70 -2.61 -24.87 -13.57
C GLY A 70 -1.17 -25.38 -13.57
N LYS A 71 -0.67 -25.83 -14.72
CA LYS A 71 0.73 -26.31 -14.88
C LYS A 71 1.73 -25.21 -15.23
N LYS A 72 1.27 -24.00 -15.52
CA LYS A 72 2.14 -22.88 -15.90
C LYS A 72 2.55 -22.10 -14.66
N THR A 73 3.81 -21.72 -14.62
CA THR A 73 4.41 -20.93 -13.55
C THR A 73 4.80 -19.55 -14.10
N TYR A 74 4.42 -18.50 -13.39
CA TYR A 74 4.78 -17.12 -13.69
C TYR A 74 5.64 -16.55 -12.56
N PRO A 75 6.71 -15.81 -12.90
CA PRO A 75 7.47 -15.08 -11.90
C PRO A 75 6.59 -14.06 -11.18
N ALA A 76 6.64 -14.06 -9.85
CA ALA A 76 5.94 -13.11 -9.01
C ALA A 76 6.88 -12.49 -7.97
N GLN A 77 6.51 -11.32 -7.46
CA GLN A 77 7.14 -10.71 -6.30
C GLN A 77 6.04 -10.10 -5.44
N ILE A 78 6.23 -10.13 -4.13
CA ILE A 78 5.28 -9.55 -3.19
C ILE A 78 6.02 -8.69 -2.17
N VAL A 79 5.40 -7.58 -1.79
CA VAL A 79 5.91 -6.64 -0.80
C VAL A 79 4.78 -6.29 0.14
N LEU A 80 4.91 -6.64 1.42
CA LEU A 80 3.95 -6.24 2.44
C LEU A 80 3.98 -4.71 2.59
N GLU A 81 2.81 -4.06 2.60
CA GLU A 81 2.74 -2.60 2.76
C GLU A 81 3.25 -2.16 4.13
N PRO A 82 3.68 -0.89 4.27
CA PRO A 82 3.81 -0.28 5.59
C PRO A 82 2.47 -0.44 6.33
N HIS A 83 2.51 -0.83 7.60
CA HIS A 83 1.30 -1.12 8.41
C HIS A 83 0.53 -2.38 7.98
N PHE A 84 1.20 -3.40 7.43
CA PHE A 84 0.59 -4.69 7.10
C PHE A 84 -0.21 -5.30 8.27
N ASP A 85 0.26 -5.16 9.51
CA ASP A 85 -0.44 -5.68 10.68
C ASP A 85 -1.81 -5.03 10.91
N GLU A 86 -2.03 -3.82 10.38
CA GLU A 86 -3.29 -3.08 10.46
C GLU A 86 -4.16 -3.35 9.21
N ASN A 87 -3.58 -3.21 8.02
CA ASN A 87 -4.34 -3.18 6.77
C ASN A 87 -4.32 -4.50 5.96
N HIS A 88 -3.40 -5.41 6.30
CA HIS A 88 -3.17 -6.68 5.64
C HIS A 88 -2.96 -6.60 4.11
N GLN A 89 -2.49 -5.45 3.61
CA GLN A 89 -2.29 -5.20 2.19
C GLN A 89 -0.85 -5.47 1.75
N ALA A 90 -0.70 -6.01 0.55
CA ALA A 90 0.59 -6.18 -0.09
C ALA A 90 0.55 -5.67 -1.54
N MET A 91 1.68 -5.15 -2.03
CA MET A 91 1.89 -4.90 -3.45
C MET A 91 2.38 -6.17 -4.13
N LEU A 92 1.63 -6.63 -5.13
CA LEU A 92 1.89 -7.85 -5.89
C LEU A 92 2.32 -7.51 -7.33
N LEU A 93 3.40 -8.12 -7.77
CA LEU A 93 3.89 -8.08 -9.15
C LEU A 93 3.80 -9.48 -9.74
N ILE A 94 3.22 -9.62 -10.95
CA ILE A 94 3.24 -10.89 -11.70
C ILE A 94 3.65 -10.59 -13.14
N SER A 95 4.68 -11.29 -13.63
CA SER A 95 5.09 -11.24 -15.04
C SER A 95 4.45 -12.39 -15.81
N ALA A 96 3.40 -12.07 -16.57
CA ALA A 96 2.64 -13.01 -17.38
C ALA A 96 2.44 -12.46 -18.80
N PRO A 97 3.51 -12.43 -19.62
CA PRO A 97 3.42 -11.94 -20.99
C PRO A 97 2.38 -12.74 -21.79
N SER A 98 1.64 -12.05 -22.64
CA SER A 98 0.57 -12.61 -23.50
C SER A 98 -0.71 -13.05 -22.77
N LYS A 99 -0.84 -12.81 -21.47
CA LYS A 99 -2.09 -13.00 -20.72
C LYS A 99 -2.83 -11.68 -20.58
N GLN A 100 -4.15 -11.75 -20.62
CA GLN A 100 -5.04 -10.62 -20.29
C GLN A 100 -5.65 -10.77 -18.89
N GLN A 101 -5.74 -12.00 -18.39
CA GLN A 101 -6.25 -12.36 -17.08
C GLN A 101 -5.51 -13.59 -16.56
N LEU A 102 -5.49 -13.79 -15.25
CA LEU A 102 -4.97 -15.00 -14.59
C LEU A 102 -5.98 -15.51 -13.57
N LYS A 103 -6.03 -16.81 -13.40
CA LYS A 103 -6.72 -17.46 -12.29
C LYS A 103 -5.86 -18.62 -11.82
N GLY A 104 -5.52 -18.63 -10.54
CA GLY A 104 -4.47 -19.51 -10.09
C GLY A 104 -4.15 -19.38 -8.61
N VAL A 105 -2.98 -19.87 -8.24
CA VAL A 105 -2.49 -19.90 -6.86
C VAL A 105 -1.26 -19.04 -6.75
N LEU A 106 -1.25 -18.09 -5.82
CA LEU A 106 -0.04 -17.43 -5.36
C LEU A 106 0.57 -18.29 -4.24
N GLU A 107 1.77 -18.78 -4.48
CA GLU A 107 2.57 -19.53 -3.53
C GLU A 107 3.61 -18.60 -2.91
N LEU A 108 3.69 -18.60 -1.57
CA LEU A 108 4.66 -17.83 -0.81
C LEU A 108 5.57 -18.76 -0.01
N THR A 109 6.86 -18.44 -0.06
CA THR A 109 7.89 -19.14 0.72
C THR A 109 8.64 -18.10 1.55
N PRO A 110 8.73 -18.25 2.88
CA PRO A 110 9.48 -17.36 3.75
C PRO A 110 10.91 -17.19 3.26
N ALA A 111 11.32 -15.94 3.13
CA ALA A 111 12.66 -15.58 2.69
C ALA A 111 13.43 -14.96 3.86
N PRO A 112 14.75 -15.18 3.96
CA PRO A 112 15.58 -14.53 4.97
C PRO A 112 15.44 -13.01 4.90
N GLN A 113 15.41 -12.35 6.06
CA GLN A 113 15.38 -10.89 6.10
C GLN A 113 16.54 -10.29 5.31
N PRO A 114 16.34 -9.16 4.60
CA PRO A 114 17.44 -8.49 3.95
C PRO A 114 18.44 -8.08 5.03
N ILE A 115 19.73 -8.34 4.80
CA ILE A 115 20.76 -7.78 5.66
C ILE A 115 20.69 -6.27 5.44
N VAL A 116 20.30 -5.52 6.46
CA VAL A 116 20.40 -4.05 6.48
C VAL A 116 21.88 -3.72 6.40
N SER A 117 22.38 -3.49 5.19
CA SER A 117 23.77 -3.12 4.99
C SER A 117 24.00 -1.76 5.65
N LYS A 118 24.87 -1.74 6.66
CA LYS A 118 25.36 -0.50 7.25
C LYS A 118 26.25 0.30 6.28
N ASP A 119 26.67 -0.30 5.17
CA ASP A 119 27.55 0.31 4.16
C ASP A 119 26.78 0.99 2.99
N ASP A 120 25.45 1.13 3.14
CA ASP A 120 24.68 2.32 2.74
C ASP A 120 24.63 2.76 1.26
N ILE A 121 24.88 1.85 0.32
CA ILE A 121 24.60 2.08 -1.11
C ILE A 121 23.66 1.00 -1.62
N ALA A 122 22.52 1.42 -2.20
CA ALA A 122 21.62 0.55 -2.93
C ALA A 122 21.62 0.95 -4.41
N VAL A 123 21.76 -0.03 -5.30
CA VAL A 123 21.74 0.18 -6.75
C VAL A 123 20.54 -0.56 -7.32
N ALA A 124 19.79 0.10 -8.18
CA ALA A 124 18.69 -0.51 -8.92
C ALA A 124 18.74 -0.05 -10.38
N SER A 125 18.39 -0.96 -11.30
CA SER A 125 18.41 -0.66 -12.73
C SER A 125 17.05 -0.92 -13.34
N THR A 126 16.69 -0.02 -14.25
CA THR A 126 15.60 -0.16 -15.21
C THR A 126 16.21 -0.43 -16.59
N LYS A 127 15.37 -0.64 -17.61
CA LYS A 127 15.88 -0.72 -18.99
C LYS A 127 16.60 0.57 -19.40
N GLY A 128 16.09 1.74 -18.96
CA GLY A 128 16.56 3.04 -19.45
C GLY A 128 17.67 3.67 -18.61
N ALA A 129 17.80 3.31 -17.33
CA ALA A 129 18.80 3.91 -16.45
C ALA A 129 19.12 3.07 -15.20
N THR A 130 20.30 3.32 -14.63
CA THR A 130 20.74 2.85 -13.32
C THR A 130 20.65 3.97 -12.27
N TRP A 131 20.12 3.62 -11.10
CA TRP A 131 19.84 4.51 -9.98
C TRP A 131 20.67 4.07 -8.78
N GLU A 132 21.34 5.01 -8.14
CA GLU A 132 22.13 4.78 -6.93
C GLU A 132 21.53 5.58 -5.79
N PHE A 133 21.38 4.93 -4.63
CA PHE A 133 21.05 5.55 -3.36
C PHE A 133 22.33 5.61 -2.53
N SER A 134 22.53 6.68 -1.77
CA SER A 134 23.65 6.79 -0.83
C SER A 134 23.19 7.21 0.56
N ALA A 135 23.91 6.74 1.58
CA ALA A 135 23.79 7.14 2.99
C ALA A 135 23.51 8.64 3.16
N GLU A 136 24.31 9.45 2.46
CA GLU A 136 24.48 10.88 2.73
C GLU A 136 23.27 11.74 2.36
N ARG A 137 22.39 11.27 1.44
CA ARG A 137 21.16 11.99 1.08
C ARG A 137 19.88 11.18 1.30
N GLY A 138 19.99 10.16 2.13
CA GLY A 138 18.85 9.53 2.76
C GLY A 138 18.17 8.42 1.97
N ILE A 139 16.87 8.57 1.73
CA ILE A 139 15.99 7.52 1.18
C ILE A 139 15.63 7.73 -0.30
N PHE A 140 16.32 8.66 -0.95
CA PHE A 140 16.13 9.01 -2.34
C PHE A 140 17.36 8.65 -3.17
N PRO A 141 17.19 8.36 -4.48
CA PRO A 141 18.33 8.24 -5.39
C PRO A 141 19.16 9.52 -5.40
N THR A 142 20.48 9.38 -5.44
CA THR A 142 21.45 10.48 -5.47
C THR A 142 22.21 10.56 -6.80
N LYS A 143 22.14 9.49 -7.59
CA LYS A 143 22.76 9.39 -8.90
C LYS A 143 21.83 8.68 -9.87
N LEU A 144 21.82 9.16 -11.11
CA LEU A 144 21.12 8.55 -12.23
C LEU A 144 22.09 8.47 -13.40
N GLN A 145 22.29 7.27 -13.94
CA GLN A 145 23.09 7.05 -15.14
C GLN A 145 22.21 6.44 -16.23
N MET A 146 22.07 7.15 -17.35
CA MET A 146 21.30 6.67 -18.50
C MET A 146 22.05 5.53 -19.18
N THR A 147 21.33 4.45 -19.51
CA THR A 147 21.94 3.22 -20.03
C THR A 147 22.63 3.45 -21.38
N ASP A 148 21.92 4.03 -22.37
CA ASP A 148 22.46 4.10 -23.74
C ASP A 148 23.34 5.32 -23.99
N SER A 149 23.04 6.45 -23.34
CA SER A 149 23.77 7.70 -23.55
C SER A 149 24.97 7.87 -22.63
N GLU A 150 25.05 7.03 -21.59
CA GLU A 150 25.99 7.06 -20.48
C GLU A 150 25.99 8.37 -19.68
N THR A 151 25.02 9.27 -19.93
CA THR A 151 24.90 10.55 -19.25
C THR A 151 24.72 10.33 -17.76
N LEU A 152 25.55 11.01 -16.98
CA LEU A 152 25.58 10.91 -15.53
C LEU A 152 24.99 12.18 -14.89
N TYR A 153 23.90 12.00 -14.15
CA TYR A 153 23.27 13.05 -13.33
C TYR A 153 23.61 12.82 -11.86
N THR A 154 24.31 13.78 -11.25
CA THR A 154 24.75 13.71 -9.83
C THR A 154 24.41 14.98 -9.05
N LYS A 155 24.11 16.07 -9.75
CA LYS A 155 23.79 17.38 -9.16
C LYS A 155 22.29 17.68 -9.21
N TYR A 156 21.52 16.79 -8.62
CA TYR A 156 20.08 16.98 -8.40
C TYR A 156 19.73 16.69 -6.94
N THR A 157 18.55 17.13 -6.50
CA THR A 157 17.99 16.86 -5.18
C THR A 157 16.52 16.47 -5.30
N TRP A 158 16.05 15.71 -4.32
CA TRP A 158 14.62 15.48 -4.12
C TRP A 158 14.16 16.35 -2.97
N GLU A 159 13.08 17.10 -3.18
CA GLU A 159 12.45 17.90 -2.13
C GLU A 159 11.09 17.26 -1.79
N ASP A 160 10.99 16.77 -0.56
CA ASP A 160 9.74 16.35 0.07
C ASP A 160 9.63 17.06 1.42
N ARG A 161 8.53 17.78 1.61
CA ARG A 161 8.45 18.81 2.65
C ARG A 161 7.05 18.99 3.18
N LEU A 162 6.93 19.08 4.50
CA LEU A 162 5.77 19.59 5.19
C LEU A 162 6.00 21.05 5.59
N HIS A 163 4.97 21.86 5.54
CA HIS A 163 5.04 23.26 5.92
C HIS A 163 3.86 23.61 6.82
N SER A 164 4.17 24.31 7.91
CA SER A 164 3.20 24.94 8.78
C SER A 164 3.56 26.42 8.90
N LYS A 165 2.55 27.28 8.90
CA LYS A 165 2.71 28.71 9.23
C LYS A 165 3.19 28.90 10.67
N LYS A 166 2.88 27.94 11.57
CA LYS A 166 3.26 27.96 12.99
C LYS A 166 4.70 27.49 13.20
N LEU A 167 5.10 26.41 12.55
CA LEU A 167 6.37 25.71 12.84
C LEU A 167 7.43 25.84 11.73
N SER A 168 7.13 26.54 10.63
CA SER A 168 7.96 26.60 9.42
C SER A 168 8.02 25.26 8.66
N SER A 169 9.08 25.04 7.88
CA SER A 169 9.23 23.88 6.98
C SER A 169 10.01 22.72 7.59
N TYR A 170 9.49 21.52 7.38
CA TYR A 170 10.08 20.25 7.76
C TYR A 170 10.37 19.46 6.50
N ARG A 171 11.62 19.04 6.31
CA ARG A 171 12.04 18.26 5.14
C ARG A 171 12.35 16.85 5.55
N LEU A 172 12.24 15.94 4.60
CA LEU A 172 12.56 14.56 4.85
C LEU A 172 14.08 14.37 4.96
N TYR A 173 14.54 13.88 6.10
CA TYR A 173 15.95 13.60 6.35
C TYR A 173 16.13 12.22 6.96
N ARG A 174 17.10 11.47 6.44
CA ARG A 174 17.56 10.20 7.01
C ARG A 174 18.65 10.47 8.06
N LYS A 175 18.34 11.21 9.12
CA LYS A 175 19.22 11.36 10.28
C LYS A 175 18.57 10.65 11.47
N GLY A 176 19.34 9.85 12.22
CA GLY A 176 18.80 9.01 13.30
C GLY A 176 18.30 7.65 12.80
N ASN A 177 17.06 7.28 13.12
CA ASN A 177 16.49 5.94 12.90
C ASN A 177 16.01 5.66 11.46
N GLY A 178 16.39 6.47 10.47
CA GLY A 178 15.97 6.27 9.08
C GLY A 178 16.63 5.05 8.44
N THR A 179 15.87 4.25 7.69
CA THR A 179 16.35 2.99 7.10
C THR A 179 16.32 3.03 5.57
N LEU A 180 17.18 2.23 4.95
CA LEU A 180 17.13 1.92 3.52
C LEU A 180 17.34 0.41 3.36
N GLN A 181 16.39 -0.26 2.73
CA GLN A 181 16.33 -1.72 2.69
C GLN A 181 16.00 -2.21 1.28
N LEU A 182 16.79 -3.16 0.79
CA LEU A 182 16.44 -3.90 -0.43
C LEU A 182 15.39 -4.96 -0.06
N LEU A 183 14.13 -4.73 -0.40
CA LEU A 183 13.05 -5.67 -0.09
C LEU A 183 13.08 -6.89 -1.03
N SER A 184 13.36 -6.65 -2.31
CA SER A 184 13.38 -7.70 -3.33
C SER A 184 14.28 -7.32 -4.50
N ASP A 185 15.07 -8.27 -5.02
CA ASP A 185 15.78 -8.15 -6.30
C ASP A 185 15.35 -9.26 -7.26
N GLY A 186 14.03 -9.45 -7.36
CA GLY A 186 13.44 -10.52 -8.14
C GLY A 186 13.43 -10.26 -9.66
N PRO A 187 12.79 -11.15 -10.43
CA PRO A 187 12.85 -11.14 -11.89
C PRO A 187 12.02 -10.03 -12.56
N VAL A 188 11.08 -9.40 -11.85
CA VAL A 188 10.20 -8.35 -12.41
C VAL A 188 10.75 -6.95 -12.11
N ALA A 189 11.14 -6.71 -10.86
CA ALA A 189 11.62 -5.44 -10.37
C ALA A 189 12.66 -5.59 -9.25
N THR A 190 13.52 -4.58 -9.12
CA THR A 190 14.27 -4.35 -7.88
C THR A 190 13.45 -3.39 -7.01
N ILE A 191 13.27 -3.71 -5.72
CA ILE A 191 12.37 -3.00 -4.81
C ILE A 191 13.13 -2.55 -3.58
N ILE A 192 13.14 -1.24 -3.33
CA ILE A 192 13.87 -0.61 -2.23
C ILE A 192 12.88 0.17 -1.36
N ARG A 193 12.88 -0.10 -0.05
CA ARG A 193 12.13 0.64 0.95
C ARG A 193 13.04 1.61 1.71
N GLY A 194 12.63 2.86 1.79
CA GLY A 194 13.31 3.88 2.57
C GLY A 194 12.37 4.50 3.59
N GLN A 195 12.81 4.61 4.85
CA GLN A 195 12.06 5.26 5.92
C GLN A 195 12.83 6.46 6.46
N ALA A 196 12.14 7.57 6.65
CA ALA A 196 12.72 8.79 7.19
C ALA A 196 11.69 9.62 7.96
N HIS A 197 12.19 10.59 8.73
CA HIS A 197 11.37 11.53 9.49
C HIS A 197 11.46 12.93 8.88
N TYR A 198 10.37 13.69 9.03
CA TYR A 198 10.33 15.11 8.69
C TYR A 198 11.00 15.91 9.80
N LEU A 199 12.14 16.52 9.51
CA LEU A 199 12.89 17.35 10.47
C LEU A 199 12.82 18.82 10.07
N GLY A 200 12.55 19.68 11.05
CA GLY A 200 12.52 21.12 10.86
C GLY A 200 13.92 21.71 10.68
N THR A 201 14.03 22.76 9.88
CA THR A 201 15.32 23.44 9.67
C THR A 201 15.70 24.39 10.79
N GLU A 202 14.72 24.90 11.53
CA GLU A 202 14.93 25.84 12.64
C GLU A 202 14.76 25.16 14.00
N VAL A 203 13.71 24.36 14.14
CA VAL A 203 13.46 23.50 15.30
C VAL A 203 13.34 22.07 14.80
N ALA A 204 14.27 21.20 15.18
CA ALA A 204 14.29 19.83 14.70
C ALA A 204 13.08 19.03 15.19
N GLU A 205 12.69 19.23 16.45
CA GLU A 205 11.65 18.47 17.18
C GLU A 205 10.81 19.42 18.07
N PRO A 206 9.72 20.00 17.54
CA PRO A 206 8.84 20.84 18.34
C PRO A 206 8.05 19.98 19.35
N PRO A 207 7.93 20.40 20.63
CA PRO A 207 7.28 19.59 21.68
C PRO A 207 5.82 19.22 21.38
N GLU A 208 5.15 20.03 20.57
CA GLU A 208 3.72 19.92 20.25
C GLU A 208 3.37 18.74 19.34
N LEU A 209 4.36 18.15 18.66
CA LEU A 209 4.14 17.02 17.75
C LEU A 209 4.15 15.67 18.46
N GLY A 210 4.71 15.55 19.67
CA GLY A 210 4.87 14.29 20.39
C GLY A 210 5.90 13.34 19.73
N GLU A 211 5.67 12.98 18.47
CA GLU A 211 6.58 12.25 17.57
C GLU A 211 6.69 12.99 16.24
N LEU A 212 7.86 12.92 15.61
CA LEU A 212 8.04 13.50 14.28
C LEU A 212 7.25 12.74 13.23
N PRO A 213 6.54 13.44 12.31
CA PRO A 213 5.94 12.80 11.15
C PRO A 213 6.98 11.98 10.40
N LYS A 214 6.55 10.84 9.87
CA LYS A 214 7.38 9.89 9.15
C LYS A 214 6.86 9.64 7.74
N ALA A 215 7.78 9.24 6.86
CA ALA A 215 7.48 8.79 5.52
C ALA A 215 8.20 7.47 5.24
N THR A 216 7.47 6.53 4.65
CA THR A 216 8.02 5.30 4.07
C THR A 216 7.82 5.35 2.57
N TYR A 217 8.91 5.24 1.82
CA TYR A 217 8.90 5.14 0.36
C TYR A 217 9.22 3.73 -0.08
N ASP A 218 8.41 3.18 -0.97
CA ASP A 218 8.77 2.01 -1.76
C ASP A 218 9.04 2.40 -3.20
N TRP A 219 10.24 2.06 -3.66
CA TRP A 219 10.70 2.29 -5.02
C TRP A 219 10.72 0.97 -5.79
N TYR A 220 9.96 0.89 -6.88
CA TYR A 220 9.87 -0.29 -7.72
C TYR A 220 10.51 0.00 -9.07
N PHE A 221 11.71 -0.53 -9.29
CA PHE A 221 12.48 -0.38 -10.53
C PHE A 221 12.22 -1.56 -11.46
N PHE A 222 11.37 -1.38 -12.48
CA PHE A 222 10.97 -2.48 -13.37
C PHE A 222 12.11 -2.84 -14.33
N LYS A 223 12.65 -4.07 -14.24
CA LYS A 223 13.90 -4.46 -14.93
C LYS A 223 13.83 -4.32 -16.45
N ASN A 224 12.69 -4.67 -17.05
CA ASN A 224 12.50 -4.69 -18.51
C ASN A 224 11.74 -3.47 -19.06
N SER A 225 11.58 -2.41 -18.25
CA SER A 225 10.86 -1.19 -18.59
C SER A 225 11.68 0.03 -18.14
N PRO A 226 11.56 1.21 -18.76
CA PRO A 226 12.15 2.45 -18.25
C PRO A 226 11.36 3.06 -17.05
N LEU A 227 10.35 2.36 -16.55
CA LEU A 227 9.46 2.83 -15.51
C LEU A 227 10.00 2.57 -14.11
N VAL A 228 9.75 3.53 -13.22
CA VAL A 228 9.88 3.38 -11.77
C VAL A 228 8.55 3.77 -11.14
N TYR A 229 7.99 2.93 -10.27
CA TYR A 229 6.88 3.34 -9.42
C TYR A 229 7.40 3.73 -8.05
N VAL A 230 6.84 4.79 -7.49
CA VAL A 230 7.16 5.27 -6.16
C VAL A 230 5.87 5.37 -5.37
N ASP A 231 5.87 4.71 -4.22
CA ASP A 231 4.76 4.65 -3.28
C ASP A 231 5.17 5.27 -1.97
N LEU A 232 4.37 6.20 -1.45
CA LEU A 232 4.65 6.94 -0.24
C LEU A 232 3.53 6.70 0.78
N HIS A 233 3.89 6.18 1.94
CA HIS A 233 3.05 6.16 3.13
C HIS A 233 3.55 7.21 4.13
N GLN A 234 2.73 8.22 4.42
CA GLN A 234 3.01 9.25 5.43
C GLN A 234 2.11 9.07 6.64
N SER A 235 2.66 9.27 7.82
CA SER A 235 1.91 9.24 9.07
C SER A 235 2.54 10.12 10.14
N ALA A 236 1.72 10.62 11.05
CA ALA A 236 2.12 11.21 12.32
C ALA A 236 1.25 10.61 13.43
N SER A 237 1.76 10.57 14.67
CA SER A 237 1.01 10.06 15.82
C SER A 237 0.10 11.10 16.46
N THR A 238 0.25 12.38 16.10
CA THR A 238 -0.61 13.47 16.54
C THR A 238 -1.33 14.12 15.36
N GLY A 239 -2.61 14.43 15.56
CA GLY A 239 -3.41 15.19 14.61
C GLY A 239 -2.94 16.65 14.56
N PHE A 240 -1.91 16.93 13.77
CA PHE A 240 -1.36 18.26 13.55
C PHE A 240 -1.63 18.73 12.12
N LEU A 241 -2.22 19.91 11.97
CA LEU A 241 -2.53 20.51 10.67
C LEU A 241 -1.31 21.15 10.02
N TRP A 242 -0.82 20.51 8.96
CA TRP A 242 0.20 21.02 8.04
C TRP A 242 -0.46 21.84 6.94
N ASP A 243 -0.16 23.14 6.86
CA ASP A 243 -0.72 24.09 5.88
C ASP A 243 -0.35 23.76 4.42
N GLY A 244 0.74 23.05 4.19
CA GLY A 244 1.15 22.69 2.84
C GLY A 244 2.11 21.52 2.80
N THR A 245 1.94 20.68 1.78
CA THR A 245 2.79 19.52 1.56
C THR A 245 3.40 19.55 0.17
N HIS A 246 4.66 19.15 0.06
CA HIS A 246 5.37 18.92 -1.20
C HIS A 246 5.67 17.44 -1.28
N PHE A 247 5.41 16.84 -2.44
CA PHE A 247 5.68 15.44 -2.72
C PHE A 247 6.63 15.33 -3.91
N MET A 248 7.76 14.66 -3.71
CA MET A 248 8.70 14.27 -4.78
C MET A 248 8.99 15.36 -5.82
N GLU A 249 9.43 16.55 -5.39
CA GLU A 249 9.95 17.54 -6.32
C GLU A 249 11.37 17.14 -6.74
N TRP A 250 11.55 16.80 -8.02
CA TRP A 250 12.84 16.39 -8.56
C TRP A 250 13.54 17.61 -9.17
N ASN A 251 14.52 18.13 -8.44
CA ASN A 251 15.16 19.40 -8.71
C ASN A 251 16.59 19.24 -9.24
N PHE A 252 16.87 19.84 -10.39
CA PHE A 252 18.14 19.84 -11.09
C PHE A 252 18.77 21.24 -11.05
N LYS A 253 19.87 21.36 -10.30
CA LYS A 253 20.57 22.64 -10.13
C LYS A 253 21.53 22.97 -11.27
N GLU A 254 21.88 21.97 -12.07
CA GLU A 254 22.68 22.13 -13.29
C GLU A 254 21.79 22.22 -14.53
N LYS A 255 22.35 22.75 -15.61
CA LYS A 255 21.70 22.82 -16.94
C LYS A 255 21.76 21.47 -17.67
N TYR A 256 21.19 20.44 -17.04
CA TYR A 256 21.11 19.09 -17.59
C TYR A 256 20.11 18.94 -18.74
N PHE A 257 19.09 19.80 -18.78
CA PHE A 257 18.00 19.77 -19.74
C PHE A 257 17.91 21.11 -20.47
N SER A 258 17.63 21.05 -21.76
CA SER A 258 17.51 22.21 -22.64
C SER A 258 16.05 22.56 -22.96
N GLY A 259 15.12 21.64 -22.69
CA GLY A 259 13.70 21.84 -22.95
C GLY A 259 12.79 21.01 -22.06
N PHE A 260 11.49 21.20 -22.27
CA PHE A 260 10.44 20.40 -21.67
C PHE A 260 9.38 20.03 -22.70
N LEU A 261 8.71 18.92 -22.44
CA LEU A 261 7.62 18.39 -23.25
C LEU A 261 6.51 17.90 -22.32
N SER A 262 5.26 18.06 -22.72
CA SER A 262 4.12 17.49 -22.00
C SER A 262 3.11 16.90 -22.98
N ASN A 263 2.18 16.12 -22.45
CA ASN A 263 1.13 15.51 -23.24
C ASN A 263 0.39 16.55 -24.10
N GLY A 264 0.13 16.21 -25.36
CA GLY A 264 -0.52 17.10 -26.33
C GLY A 264 0.38 18.15 -26.99
N MET A 265 1.63 18.34 -26.53
CA MET A 265 2.59 19.22 -27.21
C MET A 265 3.17 18.54 -28.45
N LYS A 266 3.30 19.29 -29.56
CA LYS A 266 3.86 18.79 -30.82
C LYS A 266 5.39 18.73 -30.85
N ALA A 267 6.05 19.58 -30.06
CA ALA A 267 7.50 19.71 -29.98
C ALA A 267 7.91 20.19 -28.59
N PRO A 268 9.14 19.91 -28.11
CA PRO A 268 9.63 20.44 -26.86
C PRO A 268 9.71 21.97 -26.92
N ARG A 269 9.45 22.63 -25.80
CA ARG A 269 9.71 24.06 -25.63
C ARG A 269 11.05 24.25 -24.91
N PRO A 270 11.82 25.28 -25.25
CA PRO A 270 13.09 25.54 -24.59
C PRO A 270 12.88 25.93 -23.12
N LEU A 271 13.83 25.53 -22.26
CA LEU A 271 14.00 26.09 -20.92
C LEU A 271 14.87 27.35 -21.07
N VAL A 272 14.31 28.50 -20.73
CA VAL A 272 14.88 29.83 -20.93
C VAL A 272 15.18 30.56 -19.61
N ASP A 273 15.03 29.88 -18.48
CA ASP A 273 15.37 30.38 -17.15
C ASP A 273 14.58 31.63 -16.76
N ASN A 274 13.29 31.64 -17.08
CA ASN A 274 12.40 32.78 -16.81
C ASN A 274 11.81 32.79 -15.39
N ASN A 275 12.16 31.81 -14.55
CA ASN A 275 11.62 31.61 -13.20
C ASN A 275 10.09 31.45 -13.17
N GLU A 276 9.53 30.83 -14.21
CA GLU A 276 8.10 30.54 -14.30
C GLU A 276 7.81 29.04 -14.22
N ARG A 277 6.53 28.75 -13.93
CA ARG A 277 5.99 27.39 -13.93
C ARG A 277 5.13 27.17 -15.16
N THR A 278 5.20 25.98 -15.70
CA THR A 278 4.21 25.52 -16.66
C THR A 278 2.84 25.39 -15.98
N PRO A 279 1.74 25.52 -16.73
CA PRO A 279 0.45 25.00 -16.29
C PRO A 279 0.54 23.52 -15.91
N SER A 280 -0.39 23.06 -15.07
CA SER A 280 -0.56 21.64 -14.76
C SER A 280 -0.88 20.85 -16.02
N THR A 281 -0.22 19.72 -16.21
CA THR A 281 -0.40 18.85 -17.38
C THR A 281 -1.37 17.71 -17.09
N THR A 282 -1.82 17.01 -18.13
CA THR A 282 -2.55 15.74 -18.00
C THR A 282 -1.68 14.59 -18.52
N GLY A 283 -1.74 13.43 -17.88
CA GLY A 283 -1.05 12.20 -18.25
C GLY A 283 0.45 12.19 -17.91
N TRP A 284 1.23 13.15 -18.41
CA TRP A 284 2.67 13.22 -18.18
C TRP A 284 3.29 14.59 -18.49
N ALA A 285 4.47 14.83 -17.91
CA ALA A 285 5.40 15.89 -18.31
C ALA A 285 6.83 15.37 -18.27
N ALA A 286 7.71 15.93 -19.09
CA ALA A 286 9.10 15.52 -19.24
C ALA A 286 10.05 16.71 -19.36
N LEU A 287 11.20 16.60 -18.71
CA LEU A 287 12.38 17.41 -18.98
C LEU A 287 13.23 16.68 -20.04
N THR A 288 13.70 17.41 -21.05
CA THR A 288 14.35 16.84 -22.23
C THR A 288 15.70 17.50 -22.49
N SER A 289 16.71 16.69 -22.82
CA SER A 289 17.96 17.11 -23.47
C SER A 289 17.96 16.65 -24.93
N ASP A 290 19.10 16.69 -25.63
CA ASP A 290 19.20 16.26 -27.03
C ASP A 290 18.88 14.76 -27.26
N LYS A 291 19.23 13.91 -26.28
CA LYS A 291 19.12 12.44 -26.37
C LYS A 291 18.49 11.77 -25.16
N ASP A 292 18.32 12.50 -24.05
CA ASP A 292 17.84 11.95 -22.77
C ASP A 292 16.57 12.66 -22.31
N ALA A 293 15.69 11.93 -21.64
CA ALA A 293 14.57 12.54 -20.96
C ALA A 293 14.30 11.88 -19.60
N VAL A 294 13.78 12.70 -18.70
CA VAL A 294 13.18 12.26 -17.44
C VAL A 294 11.76 12.77 -17.39
N ALA A 295 10.83 11.93 -16.96
CA ALA A 295 9.41 12.27 -16.96
C ALA A 295 8.72 11.79 -15.69
N MET A 296 7.64 12.48 -15.35
CA MET A 296 6.64 12.03 -14.38
C MET A 296 5.34 11.75 -15.12
N ILE A 297 4.74 10.60 -14.86
CA ILE A 297 3.50 10.14 -15.49
C ILE A 297 2.40 10.22 -14.44
N ARG A 298 1.69 11.34 -14.46
CA ARG A 298 0.52 11.65 -13.64
C ARG A 298 -0.23 12.82 -14.27
N ASP A 299 -1.50 12.94 -13.93
CA ASP A 299 -2.18 14.23 -14.01
C ASP A 299 -1.57 15.24 -13.02
N GLY A 300 -1.72 16.51 -13.37
CA GLY A 300 -1.30 17.67 -12.60
C GLY A 300 0.20 17.75 -12.26
N VAL A 301 1.05 17.29 -13.16
CA VAL A 301 2.50 17.53 -13.09
C VAL A 301 2.80 18.95 -13.59
N THR A 302 3.75 19.62 -12.94
CA THR A 302 4.26 20.94 -13.36
C THR A 302 5.77 20.91 -13.50
N ILE A 303 6.29 21.77 -14.38
CA ILE A 303 7.72 22.02 -14.54
C ILE A 303 7.99 23.48 -14.17
N TYR A 304 9.10 23.71 -13.48
CA TYR A 304 9.63 25.05 -13.23
C TYR A 304 10.93 25.25 -13.98
N ASP A 305 11.01 26.38 -14.66
CA ASP A 305 12.15 26.81 -15.47
C ASP A 305 12.92 27.90 -14.72
N GLY A 306 13.98 27.55 -14.01
CA GLY A 306 14.61 28.49 -13.08
C GLY A 306 15.99 28.08 -12.57
N VAL A 307 16.89 27.72 -13.47
CA VAL A 307 18.29 27.37 -13.12
C VAL A 307 19.05 28.51 -12.42
N SER A 308 18.80 29.76 -12.79
CA SER A 308 19.34 30.95 -12.13
C SER A 308 18.81 31.16 -10.71
N GLY A 309 17.68 30.51 -10.38
CA GLY A 309 17.05 30.53 -9.07
C GLY A 309 17.18 29.18 -8.35
N PHE A 310 16.08 28.42 -8.30
CA PHE A 310 15.98 27.18 -7.52
C PHE A 310 16.47 25.93 -8.25
N GLY A 311 16.85 26.02 -9.52
CA GLY A 311 17.04 24.86 -10.41
C GLY A 311 15.80 24.59 -11.27
N ASN A 312 15.95 23.80 -12.34
CA ASN A 312 14.81 23.25 -13.06
C ASN A 312 14.23 22.12 -12.24
N TYR A 313 12.90 22.08 -12.06
CA TYR A 313 12.30 20.94 -11.37
C TYR A 313 11.03 20.45 -12.06
N ILE A 314 10.76 19.17 -11.88
CA ILE A 314 9.51 18.51 -12.24
C ILE A 314 8.86 17.97 -10.97
N ARG A 315 7.56 18.21 -10.79
CA ARG A 315 6.85 17.75 -9.60
C ARG A 315 5.34 17.59 -9.79
N PRO A 316 4.68 16.70 -9.03
CA PRO A 316 3.22 16.69 -8.88
C PRO A 316 2.73 17.97 -8.16
N ARG A 317 1.62 18.56 -8.63
CA ARG A 317 1.05 19.80 -8.07
C ARG A 317 -0.48 19.77 -7.89
N GLU A 318 -1.09 18.60 -7.92
CA GLU A 318 -2.54 18.47 -7.74
C GLU A 318 -3.00 18.88 -6.32
N PRO A 319 -4.28 19.27 -6.15
CA PRO A 319 -4.84 19.66 -4.85
C PRO A 319 -4.60 18.60 -3.77
N SER A 320 -4.80 17.31 -4.08
CA SER A 320 -4.55 16.17 -3.17
C SER A 320 -3.13 16.10 -2.63
N VAL A 321 -2.16 16.69 -3.34
CA VAL A 321 -0.74 16.71 -3.01
C VAL A 321 -0.32 17.99 -2.30
N ASN A 322 -1.05 19.10 -2.47
CA ASN A 322 -0.73 20.41 -1.90
C ASN A 322 -1.89 20.94 -1.04
N GLN A 323 -2.52 20.06 -0.29
CA GLN A 323 -3.60 20.38 0.63
C GLN A 323 -3.13 20.42 2.07
N VAL A 324 -4.00 20.96 2.92
CA VAL A 324 -3.88 20.78 4.37
C VAL A 324 -3.84 19.28 4.68
N TRP A 325 -2.87 18.89 5.48
CA TRP A 325 -2.78 17.52 5.98
C TRP A 325 -2.92 17.55 7.49
N ASP A 326 -3.85 16.77 8.02
CA ASP A 326 -4.19 16.70 9.45
C ASP A 326 -3.25 15.82 10.28
N GLY A 327 -2.23 15.23 9.66
CA GLY A 327 -1.29 14.32 10.32
C GLY A 327 -1.71 12.85 10.30
N ASN A 328 -2.93 12.54 9.85
CA ASN A 328 -3.40 11.15 9.74
C ASN A 328 -2.67 10.39 8.62
N GLN A 329 -2.81 9.06 8.61
CA GLN A 329 -2.20 8.26 7.55
C GLN A 329 -2.68 8.71 6.17
N ARG A 330 -1.75 8.92 5.24
CA ARG A 330 -2.08 9.15 3.83
C ARG A 330 -1.10 8.43 2.91
N ARG A 331 -1.59 8.07 1.73
CA ARG A 331 -0.80 7.45 0.67
C ARG A 331 -0.73 8.36 -0.55
N LEU A 332 0.48 8.54 -1.08
CA LEU A 332 0.74 9.24 -2.33
C LEU A 332 1.57 8.35 -3.24
N SER A 333 1.55 8.61 -4.54
CA SER A 333 2.33 7.81 -5.48
C SER A 333 2.76 8.60 -6.69
N ALA A 334 3.79 8.13 -7.39
CA ALA A 334 4.20 8.68 -8.68
C ALA A 334 4.79 7.60 -9.58
N TRP A 335 4.62 7.76 -10.89
CA TRP A 335 5.36 7.01 -11.89
C TRP A 335 6.42 7.90 -12.48
N LEU A 336 7.67 7.42 -12.47
CA LEU A 336 8.80 8.06 -13.13
C LEU A 336 9.16 7.28 -14.39
N TRP A 337 9.75 7.97 -15.34
CA TRP A 337 10.33 7.40 -16.55
C TRP A 337 11.68 8.07 -16.80
N ALA A 338 12.71 7.28 -17.09
CA ALA A 338 14.03 7.79 -17.46
C ALA A 338 14.63 6.88 -18.55
N SER A 339 14.95 7.46 -19.70
CA SER A 339 15.59 6.75 -20.81
C SER A 339 16.12 7.74 -21.85
N THR A 340 16.84 7.20 -22.82
CA THR A 340 17.20 7.89 -24.06
C THR A 340 16.03 7.91 -25.06
N TYR A 341 16.07 8.82 -26.02
CA TYR A 341 15.13 8.89 -27.12
C TYR A 341 15.83 9.40 -28.39
N SER A 342 15.38 8.96 -29.58
CA SER A 342 15.98 9.35 -30.87
C SER A 342 15.21 10.46 -31.60
N SER A 343 13.94 10.69 -31.23
CA SER A 343 13.11 11.75 -31.79
C SER A 343 11.95 12.12 -30.85
N THR A 344 11.45 13.35 -30.94
CA THR A 344 10.31 13.80 -30.13
C THR A 344 9.06 12.94 -30.33
N SER A 345 8.82 12.46 -31.56
CA SER A 345 7.66 11.61 -31.86
C SER A 345 7.78 10.24 -31.18
N GLN A 346 8.99 9.65 -31.15
CA GLN A 346 9.25 8.45 -30.38
C GLN A 346 9.00 8.68 -28.89
N LEU A 347 9.59 9.73 -28.29
CA LEU A 347 9.43 10.05 -26.87
C LEU A 347 7.95 10.22 -26.50
N SER A 348 7.20 10.99 -27.29
CA SER A 348 5.76 11.20 -27.06
C SER A 348 4.97 9.90 -27.16
N SER A 349 5.28 9.06 -28.15
CA SER A 349 4.62 7.75 -28.32
C SER A 349 4.89 6.83 -27.13
N GLU A 350 6.13 6.78 -26.66
CA GLU A 350 6.53 5.96 -25.51
C GLU A 350 5.88 6.43 -24.21
N LEU A 351 5.90 7.74 -23.92
CA LEU A 351 5.26 8.29 -22.72
C LEU A 351 3.73 8.16 -22.77
N ASN A 352 3.10 8.29 -23.94
CA ASN A 352 1.68 8.00 -24.11
C ASN A 352 1.35 6.51 -23.87
N ARG A 353 2.20 5.60 -24.36
CA ARG A 353 2.05 4.16 -24.11
C ARG A 353 2.21 3.85 -22.62
N ALA A 354 3.23 4.43 -21.99
CA ALA A 354 3.49 4.28 -20.57
C ALA A 354 2.34 4.83 -19.72
N SER A 355 1.82 6.01 -20.04
CA SER A 355 0.64 6.62 -19.39
C SER A 355 -0.56 5.68 -19.43
N LYS A 356 -0.88 5.07 -20.60
CA LYS A 356 -1.96 4.07 -20.70
C LYS A 356 -1.69 2.82 -19.85
N ILE A 357 -0.46 2.32 -19.84
CA ILE A 357 -0.08 1.15 -19.03
C ILE A 357 -0.29 1.45 -17.55
N VAL A 358 0.24 2.56 -17.04
CA VAL A 358 0.18 2.86 -15.60
C VAL A 358 -1.24 3.17 -15.13
N SER A 359 -2.07 3.83 -15.95
CA SER A 359 -3.48 4.04 -15.65
C SER A 359 -4.26 2.72 -15.53
N SER A 360 -3.87 1.68 -16.28
CA SER A 360 -4.51 0.36 -16.18
C SER A 360 -4.08 -0.49 -14.98
N ARG A 361 -3.00 -0.12 -14.27
CA ARG A 361 -2.47 -0.88 -13.12
C ARG A 361 -3.19 -0.57 -11.80
N PHE A 362 -3.68 0.66 -11.64
CA PHE A 362 -4.28 1.15 -10.39
C PHE A 362 -5.81 1.33 -10.45
N ALA A 363 -6.49 0.61 -11.35
CA ALA A 363 -7.92 0.40 -11.15
C ALA A 363 -8.05 -0.52 -9.91
N GLU A 364 -8.40 0.08 -8.77
CA GLU A 364 -8.73 -0.63 -7.53
C GLU A 364 -9.62 -1.83 -7.89
N SER A 365 -9.23 -3.06 -7.47
CA SER A 365 -9.93 -4.35 -7.70
C SER A 365 -9.43 -5.30 -8.82
N ASN A 366 -8.26 -5.09 -9.43
CA ASN A 366 -7.82 -6.00 -10.51
C ASN A 366 -7.23 -7.34 -10.05
N ALA A 367 -6.98 -7.54 -8.75
CA ALA A 367 -6.66 -8.84 -8.16
C ALA A 367 -7.58 -9.10 -6.97
N LYS A 368 -8.18 -10.29 -6.93
CA LYS A 368 -9.07 -10.74 -5.85
C LYS A 368 -8.59 -12.08 -5.30
N VAL A 369 -8.52 -12.17 -3.98
CA VAL A 369 -8.41 -13.47 -3.29
C VAL A 369 -9.70 -14.23 -3.45
N VAL A 370 -9.59 -15.44 -4.00
CA VAL A 370 -10.73 -16.33 -4.20
C VAL A 370 -10.68 -17.40 -3.12
N PRO A 371 -11.78 -17.71 -2.43
CA PRO A 371 -11.83 -18.86 -1.54
C PRO A 371 -11.44 -20.14 -2.29
N ASN A 372 -10.73 -21.05 -1.61
CA ASN A 372 -10.54 -22.41 -2.13
C ASN A 372 -11.88 -23.15 -1.99
N ASP A 373 -12.49 -23.55 -3.12
CA ASP A 373 -13.75 -24.30 -3.10
C ASP A 373 -13.64 -25.62 -2.30
N ASN A 374 -12.42 -26.14 -2.16
CA ASN A 374 -12.12 -27.41 -1.48
C ASN A 374 -11.82 -27.28 0.03
N ASP A 375 -11.55 -26.10 0.59
CA ASP A 375 -11.00 -26.01 1.95
C ASP A 375 -12.05 -25.90 3.06
N LEU A 376 -13.30 -25.52 2.76
CA LEU A 376 -14.34 -25.41 3.78
C LEU A 376 -15.70 -25.83 3.20
N ASN A 377 -16.19 -27.00 3.60
CA ASN A 377 -17.61 -27.28 3.48
C ASN A 377 -18.33 -26.47 4.57
N ILE A 378 -18.55 -25.18 4.35
CA ILE A 378 -19.21 -24.31 5.34
C ILE A 378 -20.57 -24.86 5.80
N SER A 379 -21.25 -25.62 4.93
CA SER A 379 -22.49 -26.28 5.31
C SER A 379 -22.34 -27.28 6.46
N SER A 380 -21.14 -27.82 6.71
CA SER A 380 -20.84 -28.67 7.86
C SER A 380 -20.37 -27.90 9.10
N LEU A 381 -20.14 -26.60 9.00
CA LEU A 381 -19.72 -25.71 10.10
C LEU A 381 -20.86 -24.82 10.62
N LEU A 382 -22.01 -24.83 9.96
CA LEU A 382 -23.20 -24.07 10.34
C LEU A 382 -24.21 -24.98 11.03
N SER A 383 -24.82 -24.48 12.09
CA SER A 383 -26.04 -25.10 12.62
C SER A 383 -27.17 -25.02 11.58
N SER A 384 -28.12 -25.96 11.61
CA SER A 384 -29.20 -26.06 10.60
C SER A 384 -30.09 -24.81 10.50
N ALA A 385 -30.08 -23.94 11.51
CA ALA A 385 -30.80 -22.67 11.54
C ALA A 385 -30.10 -21.53 10.75
N GLN A 386 -28.76 -21.57 10.63
CA GLN A 386 -27.95 -20.52 9.97
C GLN A 386 -27.70 -20.82 8.47
N ALA A 387 -28.00 -22.04 8.02
CA ALA A 387 -27.44 -22.61 6.79
C ALA A 387 -28.02 -22.12 5.45
N LYS A 388 -29.18 -21.45 5.40
CA LYS A 388 -29.83 -21.14 4.11
C LYS A 388 -29.32 -19.88 3.41
N ASP A 389 -28.90 -18.86 4.16
CA ASP A 389 -28.42 -17.59 3.57
C ASP A 389 -26.92 -17.32 3.80
N VAL A 390 -26.32 -17.96 4.81
CA VAL A 390 -24.91 -17.74 5.23
C VAL A 390 -23.94 -18.64 4.46
N ALA A 391 -24.35 -19.88 4.14
CA ALA A 391 -23.48 -20.87 3.48
C ALA A 391 -23.10 -20.54 2.03
N SER A 392 -23.93 -19.74 1.36
CA SER A 392 -23.74 -19.29 -0.02
C SER A 392 -22.91 -18.01 -0.14
N ALA A 393 -22.64 -17.34 0.98
CA ALA A 393 -21.99 -16.04 0.98
C ALA A 393 -20.47 -16.23 1.09
N SER A 394 -19.75 -15.97 -0.01
CA SER A 394 -18.28 -16.12 -0.10
C SER A 394 -17.52 -15.38 1.01
N TRP A 395 -18.12 -14.33 1.56
CA TRP A 395 -17.54 -13.52 2.62
C TRP A 395 -17.50 -14.20 3.99
N VAL A 396 -18.40 -15.15 4.27
CA VAL A 396 -18.35 -15.95 5.50
C VAL A 396 -17.16 -16.91 5.43
N ARG A 397 -16.84 -17.43 4.23
CA ARG A 397 -15.59 -18.18 3.99
C ARG A 397 -14.38 -17.31 4.23
N GLU A 398 -14.40 -16.08 3.73
CA GLU A 398 -13.33 -15.11 3.95
C GLU A 398 -13.18 -14.79 5.43
N LEU A 399 -14.26 -14.58 6.18
CA LEU A 399 -14.22 -14.32 7.62
C LEU A 399 -13.72 -15.51 8.43
N VAL A 400 -14.24 -16.72 8.18
CA VAL A 400 -13.80 -17.94 8.90
C VAL A 400 -12.32 -18.20 8.66
N HIS A 401 -11.87 -18.04 7.41
CA HIS A 401 -10.47 -18.16 7.07
C HIS A 401 -9.62 -17.03 7.68
N TYR A 402 -10.14 -15.79 7.65
CA TYR A 402 -9.51 -14.60 8.23
C TYR A 402 -9.31 -14.71 9.74
N GLN A 403 -10.31 -15.22 10.46
CA GLN A 403 -10.27 -15.41 11.91
C GLN A 403 -9.56 -16.70 12.33
N GLY A 404 -9.21 -17.58 11.37
CA GLY A 404 -8.59 -18.87 11.64
C GLY A 404 -9.49 -19.82 12.44
N ILE A 405 -10.80 -19.64 12.33
CA ILE A 405 -11.79 -20.36 13.15
C ILE A 405 -12.06 -21.72 12.53
N THR A 406 -11.99 -22.77 13.35
CA THR A 406 -12.27 -24.15 12.93
C THR A 406 -13.75 -24.53 13.05
N GLU A 407 -14.51 -23.78 13.84
CA GLU A 407 -15.95 -23.95 14.06
C GLU A 407 -16.60 -22.60 14.38
N ILE A 408 -17.65 -22.21 13.65
CA ILE A 408 -18.33 -20.94 13.88
C ILE A 408 -19.07 -21.02 15.22
N PRO A 409 -18.82 -20.11 16.18
CA PRO A 409 -19.56 -20.11 17.44
C PRO A 409 -21.06 -19.98 17.21
N ALA A 410 -21.87 -20.74 17.95
CA ALA A 410 -23.33 -20.71 17.83
C ALA A 410 -23.94 -19.33 18.17
N THR A 411 -23.21 -18.52 18.94
CA THR A 411 -23.56 -17.15 19.32
C THR A 411 -23.39 -16.16 18.17
N TRP A 412 -22.65 -16.51 17.12
CA TRP A 412 -22.42 -15.61 15.99
C TRP A 412 -23.66 -15.45 15.12
N GLN A 413 -23.99 -14.18 14.86
CA GLN A 413 -25.10 -13.74 14.04
C GLN A 413 -24.57 -12.99 12.83
N PHE A 414 -25.10 -13.33 11.65
CA PHE A 414 -24.66 -12.79 10.37
C PHE A 414 -25.79 -12.02 9.72
N ALA A 415 -25.48 -10.85 9.18
CA ALA A 415 -26.44 -10.07 8.40
C ALA A 415 -25.73 -9.25 7.31
N LYS A 416 -26.52 -8.74 6.35
CA LYS A 416 -26.00 -7.92 5.25
C LYS A 416 -26.93 -6.77 4.92
N SER A 417 -26.34 -5.71 4.39
CA SER A 417 -27.01 -4.61 3.74
C SER A 417 -26.24 -4.29 2.46
N GLY A 418 -26.78 -4.66 1.30
CA GLY A 418 -26.07 -4.54 0.02
C GLY A 418 -24.75 -5.31 0.02
N ASP A 419 -23.66 -4.61 -0.27
CA ASP A 419 -22.28 -5.09 -0.24
C ASP A 419 -21.59 -4.91 1.14
N LEU A 420 -22.34 -4.62 2.21
CA LEU A 420 -21.81 -4.51 3.57
C LEU A 420 -22.29 -5.69 4.44
N GLY A 421 -21.36 -6.54 4.87
CA GLY A 421 -21.60 -7.64 5.81
C GLY A 421 -21.32 -7.23 7.26
N ILE A 422 -22.12 -7.73 8.20
CA ILE A 422 -21.89 -7.56 9.64
C ILE A 422 -21.97 -8.91 10.35
N VAL A 423 -21.07 -9.10 11.32
CA VAL A 423 -21.05 -10.25 12.24
C VAL A 423 -21.03 -9.75 13.66
N LEU A 424 -22.00 -10.24 14.44
CA LEU A 424 -22.13 -9.97 15.86
C LEU A 424 -21.92 -11.27 16.63
N ASP A 425 -21.19 -11.22 17.73
CA ASP A 425 -21.20 -12.28 18.73
C ASP A 425 -22.28 -11.93 19.75
N VAL A 426 -23.41 -12.64 19.73
CA VAL A 426 -24.53 -12.39 20.63
C VAL A 426 -24.56 -13.48 21.69
N GLN A 427 -24.16 -13.10 22.90
CA GLN A 427 -24.16 -13.94 24.08
C GLN A 427 -25.35 -13.59 24.97
N GLU A 428 -25.69 -14.45 25.93
CA GLU A 428 -26.78 -14.19 26.88
C GLU A 428 -26.54 -12.90 27.69
N SER A 429 -25.27 -12.58 27.96
CA SER A 429 -24.86 -11.46 28.82
C SER A 429 -24.38 -10.21 28.09
N GLY A 430 -24.41 -10.20 26.76
CA GLY A 430 -23.93 -9.07 25.96
C GLY A 430 -23.77 -9.39 24.48
N ALA A 431 -23.41 -8.38 23.69
CA ALA A 431 -23.15 -8.52 22.27
C ALA A 431 -21.96 -7.65 21.82
N GLU A 432 -21.11 -8.23 20.97
CA GLU A 432 -19.91 -7.57 20.44
C GLU A 432 -19.89 -7.58 18.91
N LEU A 433 -19.37 -6.52 18.29
CA LEU A 433 -19.11 -6.49 16.85
C LEU A 433 -17.85 -7.32 16.57
N VAL A 434 -18.02 -8.45 15.89
CA VAL A 434 -16.91 -9.30 15.47
C VAL A 434 -16.27 -8.76 14.19
N SER A 435 -17.09 -8.41 13.21
CA SER A 435 -16.61 -8.00 11.90
C SER A 435 -17.64 -7.15 11.15
N LEU A 436 -17.15 -6.16 10.43
CA LEU A 436 -17.84 -5.34 9.46
C LEU A 436 -17.01 -5.47 8.17
N PHE A 437 -17.64 -5.90 7.09
CA PHE A 437 -16.90 -6.35 5.91
C PHE A 437 -17.48 -5.75 4.64
N ASP A 438 -16.62 -5.10 3.85
CA ASP A 438 -16.94 -4.65 2.51
C ASP A 438 -16.82 -5.85 1.55
N LEU A 439 -17.97 -6.37 1.13
CA LEU A 439 -18.10 -7.53 0.25
C LEU A 439 -17.65 -7.23 -1.18
N LYS A 440 -17.71 -5.96 -1.59
CA LYS A 440 -17.35 -5.52 -2.94
C LYS A 440 -15.83 -5.43 -3.08
N THR A 441 -15.16 -4.84 -2.11
CA THR A 441 -13.69 -4.69 -2.11
C THR A 441 -12.96 -5.84 -1.41
N ASN A 442 -13.70 -6.76 -0.79
CA ASN A 442 -13.17 -7.88 -0.01
C ASN A 442 -12.21 -7.40 1.10
N ARG A 443 -12.72 -6.46 1.91
CA ARG A 443 -11.95 -5.79 2.95
C ARG A 443 -12.72 -5.81 4.26
N GLU A 444 -12.06 -6.26 5.33
CA GLU A 444 -12.57 -6.02 6.67
C GLU A 444 -12.37 -4.54 7.05
N LEU A 445 -13.44 -3.95 7.55
CA LEU A 445 -13.51 -2.55 7.97
C LEU A 445 -13.39 -2.40 9.49
N THR A 446 -13.54 -3.49 10.25
CA THR A 446 -13.42 -3.52 11.70
C THR A 446 -11.95 -3.55 12.12
N ASP A 447 -11.62 -2.77 13.16
CA ASP A 447 -10.30 -2.77 13.80
C ASP A 447 -10.25 -3.85 14.91
N ALA A 448 -9.05 -4.23 15.35
CA ALA A 448 -8.83 -5.18 16.45
C ALA A 448 -9.47 -4.74 17.78
N SER A 449 -9.84 -3.45 17.91
CA SER A 449 -10.56 -2.89 19.06
C SER A 449 -11.84 -2.18 18.61
N ALA A 450 -12.81 -2.95 18.15
CA ALA A 450 -14.12 -2.43 17.75
C ALA A 450 -14.82 -1.72 18.92
N ALA A 451 -15.40 -0.55 18.66
CA ALA A 451 -16.26 0.12 19.61
C ALA A 451 -17.51 -0.74 19.92
N PRO A 452 -18.06 -0.67 21.15
CA PRO A 452 -19.29 -1.39 21.48
C PRO A 452 -20.47 -0.85 20.63
N LEU A 453 -21.50 -1.68 20.44
CA LEU A 453 -22.68 -1.30 19.66
C LEU A 453 -23.38 -0.05 20.20
N PHE A 454 -23.28 0.17 21.52
CA PHE A 454 -23.61 1.42 22.18
C PHE A 454 -22.75 1.63 23.41
N SER A 455 -22.70 2.87 23.87
CA SER A 455 -22.31 3.24 25.22
C SER A 455 -23.30 4.28 25.74
N VAL A 456 -23.76 4.09 26.98
CA VAL A 456 -24.70 4.97 27.67
C VAL A 456 -24.09 5.38 29.00
N GLU A 457 -23.96 6.68 29.21
CA GLU A 457 -23.59 7.23 30.51
C GLU A 457 -24.85 7.74 31.20
N MET A 458 -25.10 7.25 32.42
CA MET A 458 -26.24 7.65 33.24
C MET A 458 -25.74 8.26 34.55
N PHE A 459 -26.37 9.35 34.95
CA PHE A 459 -26.13 9.94 36.26
C PHE A 459 -27.01 9.27 37.31
N SER A 460 -26.41 8.75 38.39
CA SER A 460 -27.10 8.20 39.55
C SER A 460 -27.16 9.25 40.67
N PRO A 461 -28.33 9.87 40.94
CA PRO A 461 -28.44 10.88 41.98
C PRO A 461 -28.24 10.31 43.39
N SER A 462 -28.56 9.03 43.59
CA SER A 462 -28.42 8.32 44.87
C SER A 462 -26.97 7.95 45.19
N GLU A 463 -26.16 7.65 44.16
CA GLU A 463 -24.75 7.27 44.32
C GLU A 463 -23.78 8.44 44.08
N GLY A 464 -24.28 9.57 43.56
CA GLY A 464 -23.51 10.79 43.34
C GLY A 464 -22.47 10.67 42.22
N GLY A 465 -22.67 9.76 41.26
CA GLY A 465 -21.71 9.42 40.22
C GLY A 465 -22.33 9.14 38.85
N VAL A 466 -21.47 8.98 37.84
CA VAL A 466 -21.85 8.53 36.50
C VAL A 466 -21.58 7.03 36.40
N ILE A 467 -22.59 6.28 35.98
CA ILE A 467 -22.50 4.85 35.66
C ILE A 467 -22.48 4.74 34.13
N ALA A 468 -21.49 4.03 33.60
CA ALA A 468 -21.39 3.74 32.18
C ALA A 468 -21.84 2.31 31.92
N LEU A 469 -22.75 2.15 30.95
CA LEU A 469 -23.18 0.86 30.41
C LEU A 469 -22.76 0.78 28.94
N ASP A 470 -22.47 -0.43 28.47
CA ASP A 470 -22.25 -0.69 27.05
C ASP A 470 -22.86 -2.04 26.63
N ALA A 471 -22.78 -2.34 25.34
CA ALA A 471 -23.36 -3.55 24.76
C ALA A 471 -22.62 -4.84 25.15
N SER A 472 -21.37 -4.77 25.58
CA SER A 472 -20.46 -5.92 25.52
C SER A 472 -20.79 -6.99 26.55
N ARG A 473 -21.14 -6.61 27.79
CA ARG A 473 -21.26 -7.53 28.95
C ARG A 473 -22.22 -6.98 30.00
N ARG A 474 -22.49 -7.81 31.02
CA ARG A 474 -23.20 -7.46 32.28
C ARG A 474 -24.69 -7.14 32.08
N TRP A 475 -25.29 -7.81 31.11
CA TRP A 475 -26.73 -7.89 30.95
C TRP A 475 -27.23 -9.24 31.46
N GLY A 476 -28.39 -9.27 32.10
CA GLY A 476 -29.02 -10.51 32.55
C GLY A 476 -29.63 -11.28 31.39
N ASN A 477 -30.00 -10.58 30.30
CA ASN A 477 -30.52 -11.22 29.11
C ASN A 477 -30.39 -10.33 27.85
N VAL A 478 -29.86 -10.90 26.77
CA VAL A 478 -29.85 -10.30 25.43
C VAL A 478 -30.70 -11.13 24.46
N LYS A 479 -31.73 -10.51 23.87
CA LYS A 479 -32.51 -11.11 22.78
C LYS A 479 -32.07 -10.55 21.45
N PHE A 480 -32.00 -11.41 20.44
CA PHE A 480 -31.64 -11.04 19.09
C PHE A 480 -32.70 -11.52 18.10
N GLU A 481 -33.09 -10.64 17.20
CA GLU A 481 -33.96 -10.94 16.06
C GLU A 481 -33.29 -10.49 14.76
N ASN A 482 -33.30 -11.36 13.76
CA ASN A 482 -32.79 -11.09 12.43
C ASN A 482 -33.90 -11.24 11.41
N SER A 483 -34.03 -10.27 10.52
CA SER A 483 -35.03 -10.23 9.47
C SER A 483 -34.41 -9.81 8.13
N SER A 484 -35.15 -9.98 7.04
CA SER A 484 -34.71 -9.50 5.73
C SER A 484 -34.58 -7.96 5.64
N THR A 485 -35.16 -7.24 6.59
CA THR A 485 -35.18 -5.76 6.63
C THR A 485 -34.19 -5.17 7.63
N GLY A 486 -33.63 -5.98 8.52
CA GLY A 486 -32.85 -5.45 9.64
C GLY A 486 -32.59 -6.42 10.78
N LEU A 487 -31.92 -5.89 11.80
CA LEU A 487 -31.53 -6.57 13.04
C LEU A 487 -32.18 -5.85 14.22
N SER A 488 -32.56 -6.59 15.25
CA SER A 488 -33.00 -6.04 16.53
C SER A 488 -32.27 -6.74 17.68
N LEU A 489 -31.81 -5.96 18.67
CA LEU A 489 -31.23 -6.44 19.90
C LEU A 489 -31.94 -5.79 21.08
N LEU A 490 -32.39 -6.59 22.04
CA LEU A 490 -32.93 -6.11 23.31
C LEU A 490 -32.04 -6.59 24.44
N PHE A 491 -31.44 -5.63 25.13
CA PHE A 491 -30.62 -5.80 26.32
C PHE A 491 -31.48 -5.47 27.53
N ASP A 492 -31.74 -6.48 28.38
CA ASP A 492 -32.57 -6.37 29.58
C ASP A 492 -31.74 -6.73 30.83
N ASP A 493 -32.18 -6.20 31.98
CA ASP A 493 -31.71 -6.61 33.30
C ASP A 493 -30.20 -6.33 33.50
N SER A 494 -29.80 -5.06 33.38
CA SER A 494 -28.41 -4.67 33.63
C SER A 494 -28.00 -4.97 35.07
N GLU A 495 -26.84 -5.62 35.25
CA GLU A 495 -26.29 -5.91 36.59
C GLU A 495 -25.89 -4.64 37.35
N ASP A 496 -25.63 -3.54 36.63
CA ASP A 496 -25.13 -2.29 37.18
C ASP A 496 -26.27 -1.31 37.51
N VAL A 497 -27.39 -1.37 36.77
CA VAL A 497 -28.53 -0.47 36.99
C VAL A 497 -29.85 -1.21 36.84
N GLU A 498 -30.55 -1.37 37.96
CA GLU A 498 -31.87 -2.01 38.00
C GLU A 498 -32.89 -1.24 37.14
N GLY A 499 -33.73 -1.99 36.40
CA GLY A 499 -34.82 -1.42 35.62
C GLY A 499 -34.44 -0.80 34.27
N VAL A 500 -33.15 -0.81 33.91
CA VAL A 500 -32.68 -0.31 32.60
C VAL A 500 -32.77 -1.40 31.54
N SER A 501 -33.27 -1.01 30.37
CA SER A 501 -33.23 -1.80 29.14
C SER A 501 -32.74 -0.94 27.97
N VAL A 502 -32.06 -1.57 27.02
CA VAL A 502 -31.61 -0.92 25.79
C VAL A 502 -32.06 -1.75 24.61
N GLU A 503 -32.80 -1.13 23.70
CA GLU A 503 -33.20 -1.73 22.43
C GLU A 503 -32.46 -1.06 21.28
N ILE A 504 -31.81 -1.86 20.45
CA ILE A 504 -31.13 -1.42 19.25
C ILE A 504 -31.83 -2.02 18.04
N ASN A 505 -32.24 -1.18 17.10
CA ASN A 505 -32.76 -1.62 15.81
C ASN A 505 -31.87 -1.08 14.68
N ALA A 506 -31.42 -1.98 13.81
CA ALA A 506 -30.63 -1.66 12.62
C ALA A 506 -31.42 -1.98 11.36
N LEU A 507 -31.74 -0.98 10.56
CA LEU A 507 -32.41 -1.14 9.27
C LEU A 507 -31.38 -1.24 8.14
N ALA A 508 -31.52 -2.25 7.29
CA ALA A 508 -30.66 -2.46 6.14
C ALA A 508 -31.07 -1.52 4.98
N ASN A 509 -30.14 -0.68 4.53
CA ASN A 509 -30.25 0.06 3.27
C ASN A 509 -29.35 -0.58 2.19
N ASN A 510 -29.95 -1.48 1.41
CA ASN A 510 -29.21 -2.30 0.45
C ASN A 510 -28.62 -1.52 -0.73
N GLU A 511 -29.23 -0.42 -1.16
CA GLU A 511 -28.74 0.35 -2.31
C GLU A 511 -27.45 1.12 -1.97
N ASP A 512 -27.38 1.63 -0.74
CA ASP A 512 -26.23 2.40 -0.25
C ASP A 512 -25.19 1.54 0.47
N SER A 513 -25.41 0.23 0.57
CA SER A 513 -24.59 -0.69 1.38
C SER A 513 -24.35 -0.16 2.80
N SER A 514 -25.42 0.24 3.49
CA SER A 514 -25.34 0.89 4.81
C SER A 514 -26.40 0.42 5.79
N TRP A 515 -26.19 0.70 7.08
CA TRP A 515 -27.12 0.39 8.16
C TRP A 515 -27.59 1.67 8.84
N THR A 516 -28.89 1.81 9.05
CA THR A 516 -29.45 2.90 9.87
C THR A 516 -29.77 2.35 11.25
N TRP A 517 -29.06 2.85 12.25
CA TRP A 517 -29.20 2.42 13.64
C TRP A 517 -30.13 3.34 14.41
N SER A 518 -30.95 2.76 15.28
CA SER A 518 -31.74 3.46 16.28
C SER A 518 -31.56 2.78 17.62
N ILE A 519 -31.46 3.59 18.67
CA ILE A 519 -31.30 3.15 20.05
C ILE A 519 -32.44 3.73 20.88
N THR A 520 -33.10 2.85 21.65
CA THR A 520 -34.13 3.22 22.62
C THR A 520 -33.67 2.77 23.99
N ILE A 521 -33.67 3.68 24.95
CA ILE A 521 -33.27 3.38 26.33
C ILE A 521 -34.52 3.47 27.19
N GLY A 522 -34.88 2.34 27.79
CA GLY A 522 -35.91 2.24 28.82
C GLY A 522 -35.28 2.32 30.20
N ASN A 523 -35.92 3.05 31.10
CA ASN A 523 -35.60 3.05 32.53
C ASN A 523 -36.93 3.03 33.27
N LYS A 524 -37.25 1.92 33.93
CA LYS A 524 -38.57 1.66 34.54
C LYS A 524 -38.62 1.96 36.03
#